data_AF-A0A9D5ZP72-F1
#
_entry.id   AF-A0A9D5ZP72-F1
#
_cell.length_a   1.000
_cell.length_b   1.000
_cell.length_c   1.000
_cell.angle_alpha   90.00
_cell.angle_beta   90.00
_cell.angle_gamma   90.00
#
_symmetry.space_group_name_H-M   'P 1'
#
loop_
_entity.id
_entity.type
_entity.pdbx_description
1 polymer ?
#
loop_
_entity_poly.entity_id
_entity_poly.type
_entity_poly.pdbx_seq_one_letter_code
_entity_poly.pdbx_strand_id
1 'polypeptide(L)'
;MISGINNNIEFAEAEERKRLQQKAEHDSAVMRDSLTRFINILNPHDESFTSDDADDDALFMACSLIGKYLGIEIHKPAKSFASHSNRMDIIARTSGFRVRQVALKDEWWHDDNGPLLACIEEDKRPVALIPASPGRYRLHDVKNGIITEINSKVAKTIAPFAQMFYRSFPQKILKGKEIIKFAFWKCKGELWIVITMSLCGSILGLITPIVAGIVFDTVIPD
;
A
#
# COMPACT_ATOMS: atom_id res chain seq x y z
N MET A 1 -40.34 -64.52 14.26
CA MET A 1 -39.78 -63.83 13.08
C MET A 1 -40.24 -62.36 12.95
N ILE A 2 -41.24 -61.89 13.70
CA ILE A 2 -41.76 -60.51 13.63
C ILE A 2 -40.97 -59.54 14.55
N SER A 3 -40.39 -60.01 15.66
CA SER A 3 -39.68 -59.17 16.63
C SER A 3 -38.32 -58.64 16.14
N GLY A 4 -37.65 -59.30 15.18
CA GLY A 4 -36.38 -58.81 14.61
C GLY A 4 -36.55 -57.71 13.56
N ILE A 5 -37.73 -57.62 12.95
CA ILE A 5 -38.04 -56.60 11.93
C ILE A 5 -38.33 -55.25 12.60
N ASN A 6 -39.04 -55.24 13.74
CA ASN A 6 -39.34 -54.00 14.48
C ASN A 6 -38.07 -53.31 15.00
N ASN A 7 -37.10 -54.07 15.51
CA ASN A 7 -35.86 -53.47 16.00
C ASN A 7 -35.05 -52.82 14.88
N ASN A 8 -34.99 -53.43 13.68
CA ASN A 8 -34.27 -52.82 12.56
C ASN A 8 -34.95 -51.54 12.05
N ILE A 9 -36.28 -51.45 12.12
CA ILE A 9 -37.03 -50.25 11.75
C ILE A 9 -36.76 -49.13 12.76
N GLU A 10 -36.80 -49.41 14.07
CA GLU A 10 -36.48 -48.40 15.10
C GLU A 10 -35.03 -47.89 15.01
N PHE A 11 -34.07 -48.77 14.72
CA PHE A 11 -32.68 -48.36 14.51
C PHE A 11 -32.50 -47.48 13.26
N ALA A 12 -33.16 -47.83 12.15
CA ALA A 12 -33.11 -47.04 10.93
C ALA A 12 -33.75 -45.65 11.09
N GLU A 13 -34.90 -45.57 11.76
CA GLU A 13 -35.57 -44.31 12.07
C GLU A 13 -34.73 -43.42 13.01
N ALA A 14 -34.03 -44.02 13.98
CA ALA A 14 -33.14 -43.30 14.89
C ALA A 14 -31.90 -42.73 14.19
N GLU A 15 -31.31 -43.47 13.24
CA GLU A 15 -30.22 -42.96 12.39
C GLU A 15 -30.68 -41.86 11.44
N GLU A 16 -31.86 -42.01 10.83
CA GLU A 16 -32.42 -41.01 9.94
C GLU A 16 -32.73 -39.69 10.68
N ARG A 17 -33.31 -39.78 11.89
CA ARG A 17 -33.53 -38.60 12.75
C ARG A 17 -32.21 -37.91 13.11
N LYS A 18 -31.17 -38.68 13.49
CA LYS A 18 -29.84 -38.11 13.78
C LYS A 18 -29.27 -37.37 12.56
N ARG A 19 -29.38 -37.96 11.37
CA ARG A 19 -28.89 -37.34 10.13
C ARG A 19 -29.67 -36.05 9.80
N LEU A 20 -30.99 -36.06 9.96
CA LEU A 20 -31.83 -34.87 9.73
C LEU A 20 -31.50 -33.75 10.72
N GLN A 21 -31.24 -34.09 11.98
CA GLN A 21 -30.89 -33.14 13.02
C GLN A 21 -29.51 -32.52 12.75
N GLN A 22 -28.52 -33.32 12.37
CA GLN A 22 -27.20 -32.82 11.95
C GLN A 22 -27.28 -31.91 10.72
N LYS A 23 -28.13 -32.24 9.74
CA LYS A 23 -28.36 -31.39 8.57
C LYS A 23 -29.02 -30.07 8.95
N ALA A 24 -30.04 -30.09 9.80
CA ALA A 24 -30.72 -28.88 10.26
C ALA A 24 -29.80 -27.97 11.08
N GLU A 25 -28.92 -28.54 11.92
CA GLU A 25 -27.89 -27.81 12.65
C GLU A 25 -26.85 -27.18 11.72
N HIS A 26 -26.40 -27.92 10.69
CA HIS A 26 -25.47 -27.42 9.69
C HIS A 26 -26.08 -26.29 8.85
N ASP A 27 -27.30 -26.48 8.34
CA ASP A 27 -28.02 -25.47 7.55
C ASP A 27 -28.26 -24.20 8.39
N SER A 28 -28.58 -24.34 9.69
CA SER A 28 -28.75 -23.21 10.60
C SER A 28 -27.44 -22.48 10.89
N ALA A 29 -26.31 -23.20 10.96
CA ALA A 29 -24.99 -22.60 11.16
C ALA A 29 -24.54 -21.81 9.92
N VAL A 30 -24.71 -22.38 8.73
CA VAL A 30 -24.39 -21.73 7.45
C VAL A 30 -25.27 -20.50 7.20
N MET A 31 -26.55 -20.58 7.57
CA MET A 31 -27.48 -19.45 7.47
C MET A 31 -27.06 -18.30 8.39
N ARG A 32 -26.67 -18.59 9.64
CA ARG A 32 -26.18 -17.56 10.58
C ARG A 32 -24.92 -16.89 10.06
N ASP A 33 -23.94 -17.66 9.59
CA ASP A 33 -22.70 -17.12 9.02
C ASP A 33 -22.97 -16.18 7.83
N SER A 34 -23.90 -16.58 6.95
CA SER A 34 -24.32 -15.77 5.81
C SER A 34 -25.00 -14.47 6.24
N LEU A 35 -25.89 -14.51 7.24
CA LEU A 35 -26.54 -13.32 7.79
C LEU A 35 -25.55 -12.38 8.48
N THR A 36 -24.60 -12.91 9.25
CA THR A 36 -23.52 -12.11 9.87
C THR A 36 -22.69 -11.40 8.80
N ARG A 37 -22.36 -12.09 7.70
CA ARG A 37 -21.62 -11.49 6.58
C ARG A 37 -22.42 -10.39 5.88
N PHE A 38 -23.73 -10.54 5.74
CA PHE A 38 -24.61 -9.50 5.19
C PHE A 38 -24.76 -8.29 6.13
N ILE A 39 -24.89 -8.53 7.43
CA ILE A 39 -24.95 -7.47 8.45
C ILE A 39 -23.66 -6.63 8.42
N ASN A 40 -22.49 -7.27 8.31
CA ASN A 40 -21.19 -6.57 8.22
C ASN A 40 -21.01 -5.74 6.95
N ILE A 41 -21.74 -6.04 5.87
CA ILE A 41 -21.72 -5.23 4.63
C ILE A 41 -22.66 -4.03 4.75
N LEU A 42 -23.77 -4.17 5.48
CA LEU A 42 -24.80 -3.13 5.61
C LEU A 42 -24.53 -2.15 6.76
N ASN A 43 -23.87 -2.61 7.83
CA ASN A 43 -23.44 -1.80 8.96
C ASN A 43 -21.93 -1.99 9.18
N PRO A 44 -21.08 -1.17 8.54
CA PRO A 44 -19.64 -1.17 8.80
C PRO A 44 -19.27 -0.61 10.20
N HIS A 45 -20.22 -0.45 11.13
CA HIS A 45 -20.02 0.28 12.39
C HIS A 45 -20.62 -0.37 13.65
N ASP A 46 -20.85 -1.70 13.73
CA ASP A 46 -21.21 -2.30 15.03
C ASP A 46 -20.60 -3.70 15.31
N GLU A 47 -19.54 -3.64 16.13
CA GLU A 47 -19.20 -4.50 17.28
C GLU A 47 -19.09 -6.03 17.11
N SER A 48 -18.01 -6.43 16.45
CA SER A 48 -17.10 -7.49 16.97
C SER A 48 -15.65 -7.24 16.55
N PHE A 49 -15.27 -5.96 16.39
CA PHE A 49 -13.89 -5.57 16.12
C PHE A 49 -13.10 -5.64 17.41
N THR A 50 -12.18 -6.58 17.50
CA THR A 50 -11.14 -6.50 18.52
C THR A 50 -10.32 -5.23 18.24
N SER A 51 -9.75 -4.62 19.28
CA SER A 51 -8.85 -3.45 19.11
C SER A 51 -7.71 -3.72 18.13
N ASP A 52 -7.33 -5.00 17.99
CA ASP A 52 -6.33 -5.47 17.03
C ASP A 52 -6.78 -5.29 15.58
N ASP A 53 -8.03 -5.63 15.23
CA ASP A 53 -8.52 -5.52 13.85
C ASP A 53 -8.60 -4.05 13.37
N ALA A 54 -8.91 -3.12 14.27
CA ALA A 54 -8.95 -1.69 13.95
C ALA A 54 -7.54 -1.09 13.75
N ASP A 55 -6.56 -1.53 14.53
CA ASP A 55 -5.16 -1.14 14.36
C ASP A 55 -4.56 -1.75 13.08
N ASP A 56 -4.95 -2.99 12.76
CA ASP A 56 -4.62 -3.68 11.53
C ASP A 56 -5.15 -2.96 10.28
N ASP A 57 -6.39 -2.46 10.35
CA ASP A 57 -6.99 -1.64 9.31
C ASP A 57 -6.28 -0.28 9.18
N ALA A 58 -5.95 0.37 10.29
CA ALA A 58 -5.22 1.63 10.27
C ALA A 58 -3.81 1.47 9.66
N LEU A 59 -3.11 0.40 10.02
CA LEU A 59 -1.80 0.04 9.45
C LEU A 59 -1.92 -0.23 7.95
N PHE A 60 -2.89 -1.04 7.53
CA PHE A 60 -3.13 -1.36 6.12
C PHE A 60 -3.42 -0.10 5.29
N MET A 61 -4.24 0.79 5.82
CA MET A 61 -4.58 2.05 5.16
C MET A 61 -3.40 3.01 5.07
N ALA A 62 -2.58 3.11 6.12
CA ALA A 62 -1.34 3.90 6.10
C ALA A 62 -0.36 3.33 5.06
N CYS A 63 -0.21 1.99 5.00
CA CYS A 63 0.57 1.32 3.97
C CYS A 63 0.02 1.60 2.57
N SER A 64 -1.30 1.59 2.41
CA SER A 64 -1.99 1.83 1.12
C SER A 64 -1.76 3.25 0.61
N LEU A 65 -1.74 4.25 1.49
CA LEU A 65 -1.39 5.63 1.13
C LEU A 65 0.04 5.74 0.60
N ILE A 66 1.00 5.10 1.28
CA ILE A 66 2.40 5.05 0.86
C ILE A 66 2.53 4.28 -0.46
N GLY A 67 1.84 3.15 -0.59
CA GLY A 67 1.82 2.34 -1.80
C GLY A 67 1.29 3.12 -3.01
N LYS A 68 0.20 3.88 -2.84
CA LYS A 68 -0.34 4.77 -3.87
C LYS A 68 0.69 5.82 -4.31
N TYR A 69 1.45 6.39 -3.37
CA TYR A 69 2.52 7.34 -3.69
C TYR A 69 3.69 6.69 -4.44
N LEU A 70 4.00 5.41 -4.17
CA LEU A 70 5.07 4.66 -4.82
C LEU A 70 4.65 3.92 -6.09
N GLY A 71 3.36 3.85 -6.41
CA GLY A 71 2.83 2.99 -7.48
C GLY A 71 2.96 1.50 -7.16
N ILE A 72 2.82 1.14 -5.88
CA ILE A 72 2.77 -0.22 -5.35
C ILE A 72 1.31 -0.52 -5.00
N GLU A 73 0.82 -1.67 -5.47
CA GLU A 73 -0.51 -2.16 -5.12
C GLU A 73 -0.42 -2.95 -3.80
N ILE A 74 -1.02 -2.40 -2.75
CA ILE A 74 -0.99 -2.97 -1.40
C ILE A 74 -2.21 -3.86 -1.23
N HIS A 75 -1.97 -5.12 -0.88
CA HIS A 75 -2.99 -6.16 -0.76
C HIS A 75 -3.21 -6.51 0.71
N LYS A 76 -4.48 -6.51 1.14
CA LYS A 76 -4.83 -6.89 2.51
C LYS A 76 -4.63 -8.40 2.68
N PRO A 77 -3.91 -8.87 3.71
CA PRO A 77 -3.74 -10.30 3.94
C PRO A 77 -5.09 -10.97 4.28
N ALA A 78 -5.28 -12.19 3.78
CA ALA A 78 -6.54 -12.95 3.94
C ALA A 78 -6.73 -13.55 5.35
N LYS A 79 -5.69 -13.61 6.17
CA LYS A 79 -5.75 -14.05 7.57
C LYS A 79 -5.37 -12.87 8.46
N SER A 80 -6.12 -12.71 9.56
CA SER A 80 -5.76 -11.79 10.63
C SER A 80 -4.37 -12.12 11.16
N PHE A 81 -3.65 -11.10 11.60
CA PHE A 81 -2.23 -11.20 11.90
C PHE A 81 -2.00 -12.08 13.12
N ALA A 82 -1.27 -13.19 12.95
CA ALA A 82 -1.03 -14.15 14.05
C ALA A 82 -0.19 -13.57 15.21
N SER A 83 0.52 -12.46 14.98
CA SER A 83 1.28 -11.71 15.99
C SER A 83 1.52 -10.27 15.55
N HIS A 84 1.49 -9.34 16.50
CA HIS A 84 1.77 -7.91 16.33
C HIS A 84 3.15 -7.65 15.70
N SER A 85 4.16 -8.46 16.04
CA SER A 85 5.54 -8.23 15.62
C SER A 85 5.77 -8.44 14.12
N ASN A 86 4.87 -9.14 13.43
CA ASN A 86 5.06 -9.55 12.03
C ASN A 86 4.05 -8.89 11.06
N ARG A 87 3.23 -7.94 11.52
CA ARG A 87 2.16 -7.33 10.72
C ARG A 87 2.69 -6.70 9.43
N MET A 88 3.69 -5.84 9.56
CA MET A 88 4.31 -5.15 8.43
C MET A 88 4.95 -6.13 7.44
N ASP A 89 5.66 -7.15 7.93
CA ASP A 89 6.31 -8.15 7.09
C ASP A 89 5.31 -8.99 6.29
N ILE A 90 4.16 -9.29 6.88
CA ILE A 90 3.07 -9.99 6.19
C ILE A 90 2.52 -9.12 5.05
N ILE A 91 2.20 -7.86 5.31
CA ILE A 91 1.71 -6.92 4.27
C ILE A 91 2.74 -6.78 3.14
N ALA A 92 4.03 -6.60 3.50
CA ALA A 92 5.12 -6.45 2.56
C ALA A 92 5.27 -7.68 1.64
N ARG A 93 5.21 -8.88 2.22
CA ARG A 93 5.29 -10.15 1.47
C ARG A 93 4.08 -10.37 0.57
N THR A 94 2.86 -10.15 1.08
CA THR A 94 1.63 -10.30 0.30
C THR A 94 1.57 -9.32 -0.87
N SER A 95 2.08 -8.11 -0.68
CA SER A 95 2.06 -7.04 -1.68
C SER A 95 3.33 -6.98 -2.56
N GLY A 96 4.33 -7.80 -2.27
CA GLY A 96 5.55 -7.91 -3.08
C GLY A 96 6.54 -6.73 -2.98
N PHE A 97 6.56 -5.97 -1.88
CA PHE A 97 7.52 -4.89 -1.67
C PHE A 97 8.51 -5.21 -0.53
N ARG A 98 9.63 -4.48 -0.47
CA ARG A 98 10.60 -4.61 0.62
C ARG A 98 10.47 -3.44 1.58
N VAL A 99 10.70 -3.72 2.86
CA VAL A 99 10.74 -2.72 3.92
C VAL A 99 12.17 -2.58 4.45
N ARG A 100 12.53 -1.36 4.83
CA ARG A 100 13.78 -1.05 5.53
C ARG A 100 13.48 -0.08 6.66
N GLN A 101 14.00 -0.39 7.84
CA GLN A 101 13.96 0.52 8.96
C GLN A 101 14.94 1.69 8.75
N VAL A 102 14.47 2.90 9.02
CA VAL A 102 15.24 4.15 8.96
C VAL A 102 15.12 4.89 10.29
N ALA A 103 16.19 5.57 10.70
CA ALA A 103 16.19 6.41 11.90
C ALA A 103 15.84 7.84 11.52
N LEU A 104 14.84 8.41 12.20
CA LEU A 104 14.41 9.79 12.05
C LEU A 104 15.26 10.66 12.98
N LYS A 105 16.34 11.26 12.45
CA LYS A 105 17.28 12.10 13.20
C LYS A 105 17.12 13.58 12.83
N ASP A 106 17.39 14.44 13.79
CA ASP A 106 17.47 15.90 13.58
C ASP A 106 16.26 16.44 12.81
N GLU A 107 16.50 17.12 11.69
CA GLU A 107 15.48 17.69 10.80
C GLU A 107 15.23 16.82 9.57
N TRP A 108 15.10 15.49 9.75
CA TRP A 108 14.89 14.51 8.67
C TRP A 108 13.78 14.86 7.66
N TRP A 109 12.81 15.69 8.05
CA TRP A 109 11.72 16.14 7.16
C TRP A 109 12.18 17.18 6.13
N HIS A 110 13.39 17.72 6.24
CA HIS A 110 14.03 18.55 5.22
C HIS A 110 14.78 17.74 4.15
N ASP A 111 15.06 16.47 4.42
CA ASP A 111 15.75 15.57 3.51
C ASP A 111 14.77 14.73 2.66
N ASP A 112 15.21 14.34 1.47
CA ASP A 112 14.43 13.44 0.60
C ASP A 112 14.62 11.96 1.00
N ASN A 113 13.87 11.57 2.03
CA ASN A 113 13.73 10.18 2.48
C ASN A 113 12.59 9.42 1.78
N GLY A 114 11.91 10.01 0.79
CA GLY A 114 10.70 9.40 0.21
C GLY A 114 9.57 9.19 1.24
N PRO A 115 8.51 8.43 0.90
CA PRO A 115 7.41 8.20 1.82
C PRO A 115 7.79 7.17 2.89
N LEU A 116 7.33 7.42 4.12
CA LEU A 116 7.69 6.63 5.30
C LEU A 116 6.44 6.21 6.06
N LEU A 117 6.43 4.99 6.57
CA LEU A 117 5.48 4.54 7.58
C LEU A 117 6.11 4.79 8.96
N ALA A 118 5.48 5.58 9.80
CA ALA A 118 5.94 5.82 11.15
C ALA A 118 4.82 5.51 12.16
N CYS A 119 5.17 5.58 13.45
CA CYS A 119 4.20 5.49 14.53
C CYS A 119 4.28 6.76 15.38
N ILE A 120 3.15 7.23 15.89
CA ILE A 120 3.14 8.22 16.97
C ILE A 120 3.68 7.56 18.24
N GLU A 121 4.57 8.24 18.96
CA GLU A 121 5.30 7.65 20.08
C GLU A 121 4.41 7.32 21.28
N GLU A 122 3.43 8.20 21.55
CA GLU A 122 2.51 8.16 22.69
C GLU A 122 1.56 6.96 22.66
N ASP A 123 0.90 6.72 21.51
CA ASP A 123 -0.16 5.71 21.35
C ASP A 123 0.23 4.58 20.39
N LYS A 124 1.47 4.56 19.88
CA LYS A 124 2.00 3.60 18.89
C LYS A 124 1.22 3.52 17.59
N ARG A 125 0.38 4.52 17.32
CA ARG A 125 -0.53 4.51 16.20
C ARG A 125 0.18 4.67 14.85
N PRO A 126 -0.13 3.86 13.84
CA PRO A 126 0.49 3.95 12.52
C PRO A 126 0.05 5.22 11.78
N VAL A 127 1.02 5.93 11.20
CA VAL A 127 0.82 7.13 10.39
C VAL A 127 1.67 7.09 9.13
N ALA A 128 1.18 7.66 8.04
CA ALA A 128 1.91 7.76 6.78
C ALA A 128 2.54 9.16 6.64
N LEU A 129 3.85 9.22 6.43
CA LEU A 129 4.59 10.46 6.18
C LEU A 129 4.83 10.56 4.67
N ILE A 130 4.23 11.54 4.02
CA ILE A 130 4.24 11.68 2.55
C ILE A 130 4.93 12.99 2.15
N PRO A 131 5.94 12.95 1.25
CA PRO A 131 6.57 14.16 0.73
C PRO A 131 5.57 15.02 -0.04
N ALA A 132 5.45 16.28 0.34
CA ALA A 132 4.56 17.25 -0.29
C ALA A 132 5.28 18.12 -1.33
N SER A 133 6.51 18.51 -1.03
CA SER A 133 7.42 19.28 -1.88
C SER A 133 8.85 19.08 -1.36
N PRO A 134 9.89 19.50 -2.09
CA PRO A 134 11.27 19.42 -1.58
C PRO A 134 11.37 20.02 -0.16
N GLY A 135 11.88 19.23 0.78
CA GLY A 135 12.06 19.60 2.18
C GLY A 135 10.79 19.74 3.03
N ARG A 136 9.62 19.29 2.55
CA ARG A 136 8.35 19.33 3.30
C ARG A 136 7.60 18.01 3.25
N TYR A 137 7.13 17.58 4.41
CA TYR A 137 6.35 16.36 4.60
C TYR A 137 4.98 16.67 5.17
N ARG A 138 4.01 15.81 4.86
CA ARG A 138 2.71 15.75 5.54
C ARG A 138 2.58 14.43 6.28
N LEU A 139 2.14 14.51 7.52
CA LEU A 139 1.67 13.38 8.31
C LEU A 139 0.21 13.14 7.98
N HIS A 140 -0.09 11.93 7.54
CA HIS A 140 -1.43 11.43 7.30
C HIS A 140 -1.81 10.47 8.42
N ASP A 141 -2.73 10.94 9.25
CA ASP A 141 -3.33 10.18 10.33
C ASP A 141 -4.61 9.53 9.81
N VAL A 142 -4.55 8.23 9.54
CA VAL A 142 -5.67 7.49 8.96
C VAL A 142 -6.82 7.35 9.97
N LYS A 143 -6.50 7.12 11.24
CA LYS A 143 -7.50 6.88 12.29
C LYS A 143 -8.39 8.11 12.50
N ASN A 144 -7.78 9.29 12.54
CA ASN A 144 -8.52 10.54 12.72
C ASN A 144 -8.91 11.23 11.41
N GLY A 145 -8.39 10.76 10.27
CA GLY A 145 -8.57 11.40 8.97
C GLY A 145 -7.89 12.77 8.85
N ILE A 146 -6.87 13.04 9.67
CA ILE A 146 -6.20 14.35 9.76
C ILE A 146 -4.93 14.34 8.91
N ILE A 147 -4.71 15.43 8.17
CA ILE A 147 -3.47 15.67 7.44
C ILE A 147 -2.79 16.89 8.05
N THR A 148 -1.56 16.72 8.54
CA THR A 148 -0.81 17.79 9.23
C THR A 148 0.54 17.99 8.57
N GLU A 149 0.94 19.23 8.31
CA GLU A 149 2.30 19.53 7.85
C GLU A 149 3.32 19.28 8.97
N ILE A 150 4.41 18.59 8.64
CA ILE A 150 5.42 18.24 9.64
C ILE A 150 6.28 19.46 9.92
N ASN A 151 6.33 19.84 11.19
CA ASN A 151 7.23 20.84 11.74
C ASN A 151 7.98 20.24 12.93
N SER A 152 8.90 20.99 13.52
CA SER A 152 9.71 20.53 14.66
C SER A 152 8.88 20.03 15.85
N LYS A 153 7.65 20.55 16.08
CA LYS A 153 6.77 20.07 17.16
C LYS A 153 6.16 18.71 16.81
N VAL A 154 5.61 18.58 15.60
CA VAL A 154 5.01 17.32 15.11
C VAL A 154 6.08 16.23 14.96
N ALA A 155 7.27 16.58 14.50
CA ALA A 155 8.35 15.61 14.34
C ALA A 155 8.77 14.95 15.66
N LYS A 156 8.66 15.67 16.78
CA LYS A 156 8.95 15.15 18.12
C LYS A 156 7.90 14.19 18.67
N THR A 157 6.69 14.16 18.09
CA THR A 157 5.65 13.20 18.51
C THR A 157 5.76 11.86 17.76
N ILE A 158 6.62 11.79 16.75
CA ILE A 158 6.83 10.61 15.92
C ILE A 158 7.95 9.77 16.54
N ALA A 159 7.77 8.46 16.57
CA ALA A 159 8.78 7.53 17.04
C ALA A 159 10.11 7.69 16.25
N PRO A 160 11.27 7.46 16.89
CA PRO A 160 12.58 7.70 16.27
C PRO A 160 12.92 6.76 15.10
N PHE A 161 12.12 5.72 14.88
CA PHE A 161 12.28 4.79 13.77
C PHE A 161 11.03 4.74 12.91
N ALA A 162 11.24 4.72 11.59
CA ALA A 162 10.21 4.55 10.58
C ALA A 162 10.58 3.44 9.60
N GLN A 163 9.61 2.99 8.80
CA GLN A 163 9.80 2.00 7.74
C GLN A 163 9.69 2.69 6.38
N MET A 164 10.73 2.56 5.56
CA MET A 164 10.74 2.99 4.16
C MET A 164 10.37 1.81 3.27
N PHE A 165 9.53 2.07 2.26
CA PHE A 165 9.08 1.04 1.32
C PHE A 165 9.86 1.16 0.01
N TYR A 166 10.42 0.04 -0.44
CA TYR A 166 11.04 -0.06 -1.76
C TYR A 166 10.15 -0.85 -2.71
N ARG A 167 9.92 -0.26 -3.89
CA ARG A 167 9.22 -0.95 -4.98
C ARG A 167 10.13 -2.05 -5.52
N SER A 168 9.79 -3.30 -5.24
CA SER A 168 10.47 -4.44 -5.86
C SER A 168 10.11 -4.53 -7.33
N PHE A 169 10.99 -5.14 -8.13
CA PHE A 169 10.60 -5.59 -9.46
C PHE A 169 9.50 -6.65 -9.34
N PRO A 170 8.44 -6.59 -10.16
CA PRO A 170 7.43 -7.64 -10.19
C PRO A 170 8.10 -8.98 -10.52
N GLN A 171 7.64 -10.06 -9.86
CA GLN A 171 8.14 -11.43 -10.06
C GLN A 171 7.61 -12.05 -11.38
N LYS A 172 7.74 -11.31 -12.48
CA LYS A 172 7.37 -11.71 -13.84
C LYS A 172 8.54 -11.39 -14.76
N ILE A 173 8.68 -12.14 -15.85
CA ILE A 173 9.66 -11.83 -16.89
C ILE A 173 9.24 -10.50 -17.51
N LEU A 174 9.98 -9.43 -17.17
CA LEU A 174 9.72 -8.11 -17.69
C LEU A 174 10.25 -7.99 -19.12
N LYS A 175 9.43 -7.47 -20.02
CA LYS A 175 9.89 -7.02 -21.34
C LYS A 175 10.63 -5.69 -21.18
N GLY A 176 11.61 -5.39 -22.05
CA GLY A 176 12.40 -4.16 -21.98
C GLY A 176 11.56 -2.87 -21.90
N LYS A 177 10.43 -2.82 -22.62
CA LYS A 177 9.48 -1.69 -22.56
C LYS A 177 8.83 -1.50 -21.18
N GLU A 178 8.61 -2.58 -20.43
CA GLU A 178 8.02 -2.54 -19.10
C GLU A 178 9.02 -2.04 -18.05
N ILE A 179 10.30 -2.37 -18.22
CA ILE A 179 11.40 -1.82 -17.40
C ILE A 179 11.50 -0.31 -17.60
N ILE A 180 11.48 0.15 -18.86
CA ILE A 180 11.47 1.57 -19.19
C ILE A 180 10.22 2.25 -18.58
N LYS A 181 9.03 1.68 -18.77
CA LYS A 181 7.79 2.23 -18.18
C LYS A 181 7.86 2.30 -16.64
N PHE A 182 8.47 1.30 -16.00
CA PHE A 182 8.66 1.27 -14.56
C PHE A 182 9.62 2.37 -14.08
N ALA A 183 10.75 2.54 -14.76
CA ALA A 183 11.76 3.56 -14.44
C ALA A 183 11.23 4.99 -14.64
N PHE A 184 10.52 5.25 -15.74
CA PHE A 184 10.07 6.59 -16.10
C PHE A 184 8.74 7.03 -15.45
N TRP A 185 8.10 6.20 -14.61
CA TRP A 185 6.81 6.55 -13.99
C TRP A 185 6.89 7.84 -13.16
N LYS A 186 7.95 8.02 -12.35
CA LYS A 186 8.15 9.19 -11.49
C LYS A 186 9.03 10.29 -12.07
N CYS A 187 9.90 9.97 -13.03
CA CYS A 187 10.84 10.93 -13.62
C CYS A 187 10.25 11.78 -14.75
N LYS A 188 8.92 11.86 -14.93
CA LYS A 188 8.33 12.61 -16.05
C LYS A 188 8.70 14.10 -16.05
N GLY A 189 8.76 14.72 -14.86
CA GLY A 189 9.16 16.12 -14.70
C GLY A 189 10.64 16.34 -14.98
N GLU A 190 11.50 15.49 -14.42
CA GLU A 190 12.95 15.52 -14.68
C GLU A 190 13.28 15.28 -16.15
N LEU A 191 12.60 14.33 -16.79
CA LEU A 191 12.76 14.05 -18.22
C LEU A 191 12.40 15.28 -19.07
N TRP A 192 11.33 16.00 -18.71
CA TRP A 192 10.98 17.25 -19.37
C TRP A 192 12.07 18.31 -19.25
N ILE A 193 12.64 18.49 -18.05
CA ILE A 193 13.75 19.42 -17.82
C ILE A 193 14.97 19.04 -18.69
N VAL A 194 15.33 17.75 -18.71
CA VAL A 194 16.45 17.25 -19.53
C VAL A 194 16.20 17.47 -21.02
N ILE A 195 14.99 17.22 -21.51
CA ILE A 195 14.62 17.45 -22.91
C ILE A 195 14.73 18.94 -23.24
N THR A 196 14.18 19.81 -22.40
CA THR A 196 14.24 21.27 -22.62
C THR A 196 15.68 21.77 -22.60
N MET A 197 16.51 21.35 -21.63
CA MET A 197 17.93 21.70 -21.59
C MET A 197 18.68 21.21 -22.83
N SER A 198 18.41 19.98 -23.25
CA SER A 198 19.04 19.41 -24.45
C SER A 198 18.65 20.18 -25.70
N LEU A 199 17.38 20.58 -25.82
CA LEU A 199 16.87 21.36 -26.94
C LEU A 199 17.51 22.76 -26.97
N CYS A 200 17.55 23.45 -25.83
CA CYS A 200 18.22 24.75 -25.71
C CYS A 200 19.72 24.64 -26.06
N GLY A 201 20.41 23.63 -25.53
CA GLY A 201 21.82 23.37 -25.85
C GLY A 201 22.06 23.09 -27.33
N SER A 202 21.15 22.35 -27.96
CA SER A 202 21.23 22.04 -29.39
C SER A 202 21.04 23.28 -30.26
N ILE A 203 20.06 24.13 -29.93
CA ILE A 203 19.83 25.41 -30.63
C ILE A 203 21.06 26.32 -30.48
N LEU A 204 21.61 26.43 -29.28
CA LEU A 204 22.84 27.21 -29.05
C LEU A 204 24.03 26.66 -29.84
N GLY A 205 24.17 25.33 -29.95
CA GLY A 205 25.22 24.69 -30.73
C GLY A 205 25.15 25.01 -32.23
N LEU A 206 23.93 25.20 -32.76
CA LEU A 206 23.72 25.56 -34.17
C LEU A 206 24.04 27.03 -34.48
N ILE A 207 24.18 27.90 -33.48
CA ILE A 207 24.52 29.32 -33.72
C ILE A 207 25.86 29.44 -34.43
N THR A 208 26.87 28.65 -34.04
CA THR A 208 28.23 28.71 -34.62
C THR A 208 28.23 28.48 -36.14
N PRO A 209 27.70 27.36 -36.68
CA PRO A 209 27.66 27.14 -38.12
C PRO A 209 26.75 28.13 -38.87
N ILE A 210 25.65 28.58 -38.27
CA ILE A 210 24.75 29.57 -38.90
C ILE A 210 25.48 30.91 -39.09
N VAL A 211 26.14 31.41 -38.04
CA VAL A 211 26.91 32.66 -38.11
C VAL A 211 28.06 32.53 -39.10
N ALA A 212 28.77 31.39 -39.09
CA ALA A 212 29.83 31.13 -40.06
C ALA A 212 29.30 31.17 -41.50
N GLY A 213 28.16 30.56 -41.78
CA GLY A 213 27.52 30.61 -43.10
C GLY A 213 27.19 32.03 -43.57
N ILE A 214 26.56 32.83 -42.70
CA ILE A 214 26.22 34.24 -43.00
C ILE A 214 27.49 35.07 -43.30
N VAL A 215 28.55 34.88 -42.51
CA VAL A 215 29.82 35.60 -42.73
C VAL A 215 30.46 35.20 -44.06
N PHE A 216 30.49 33.90 -44.39
CA PHE A 216 31.02 33.45 -45.67
C PHE A 216 30.26 34.04 -46.87
N ASP A 217 28.92 34.02 -46.84
CA ASP A 217 28.08 34.62 -47.89
C ASP A 217 28.27 36.14 -48.00
N THR A 218 28.61 36.82 -46.90
CA THR A 218 28.81 38.28 -46.89
C THR A 218 30.20 38.69 -47.38
N VAL A 219 31.23 37.88 -47.10
CA VAL A 219 32.64 38.23 -47.40
C VAL A 219 33.06 37.78 -48.80
N ILE A 220 32.40 36.77 -49.38
CA ILE A 220 32.61 36.33 -50.76
C ILE A 220 31.28 36.51 -51.51
N PRO A 221 30.97 37.72 -52.00
CA PRO A 221 29.87 37.89 -52.94
C PRO A 221 30.30 37.32 -54.30
N ASP A 222 29.35 36.75 -55.04
CA ASP A 222 29.54 36.36 -56.45
C ASP A 222 30.16 37.49 -57.30
#